data_AF-A0A0U3JHI8-F1
#
_entry.id   AF-A0A0U3JHI8-F1
#
_cell.length_a   1.000
_cell.length_b   1.000
_cell.length_c   1.000
_cell.angle_alpha   90.00
_cell.angle_beta   90.00
_cell.angle_gamma   90.00
#
_symmetry.space_group_name_H-M   'P 1'
#
loop_
_entity.id
_entity.type
_entity.pdbx_description
1 polymer ?
#
loop_
_entity_poly.entity_id
_entity_poly.type
_entity_poly.pdbx_seq_one_letter_code
_entity_poly.pdbx_strand_id
1 'polypeptide(L)'
;WHRWIYDDYYRTYLVPLEKYGLVIPHDLIEESWNQIWNKGYVHEVAQFFATGWLANYWRIDPMTDKDFEWFEYKYPGWCDKYGKWWENYNRLSTPNGHHPIVAEDEDYQYPHRCWTCMVPCLVREDMVMDEVDGQVRTYCHEMCRWTDTVAFRPTYLGRQTPNMGKLIGKREWETLYHGWNWADVVADMGYVRDDGKTLIA
;
A
#
# COMPACT_ATOMS: atom_id res chain seq x y z
N TRP A 1 -8.76 -5.53 -13.53
CA TRP A 1 -7.53 -4.78 -13.81
C TRP A 1 -7.05 -5.00 -15.25
N HIS A 2 -6.73 -6.25 -15.65
CA HIS A 2 -6.21 -6.57 -16.99
C HIS A 2 -6.99 -5.91 -18.14
N ARG A 3 -8.31 -6.14 -18.24
CA ARG A 3 -9.14 -5.52 -19.28
C ARG A 3 -8.94 -4.00 -19.40
N TRP A 4 -9.14 -3.28 -18.30
CA TRP A 4 -9.16 -1.82 -18.35
C TRP A 4 -7.77 -1.19 -18.45
N ILE A 5 -6.78 -1.73 -17.73
CA ILE A 5 -5.45 -1.13 -17.69
C ILE A 5 -4.57 -1.66 -18.80
N TYR A 6 -4.58 -2.98 -19.02
CA TYR A 6 -3.73 -3.60 -20.03
C TYR A 6 -4.36 -3.49 -21.43
N ASP A 7 -5.59 -3.96 -21.61
CA ASP A 7 -6.19 -4.02 -22.96
C ASP A 7 -6.67 -2.65 -23.45
N ASP A 8 -7.44 -1.95 -22.62
CA ASP A 8 -8.06 -0.67 -23.02
C ASP A 8 -7.05 0.49 -22.93
N TYR A 9 -6.39 0.68 -21.79
CA TYR A 9 -5.51 1.83 -21.59
C TYR A 9 -4.12 1.64 -22.22
N TYR A 10 -3.41 0.56 -21.88
CA TYR A 10 -2.07 0.36 -22.39
C TYR A 10 -2.05 0.04 -23.90
N ARG A 11 -2.70 -1.04 -24.33
CA ARG A 11 -2.60 -1.48 -25.74
C ARG A 11 -3.32 -0.55 -26.70
N THR A 12 -4.51 -0.09 -26.35
CA THR A 12 -5.35 0.67 -27.28
C THR A 12 -5.11 2.18 -27.20
N TYR A 13 -4.70 2.72 -26.04
CA TYR A 13 -4.45 4.15 -25.89
C TYR A 13 -2.95 4.51 -25.85
N LEU A 14 -2.12 3.87 -25.02
CA LEU A 14 -0.70 4.26 -24.88
C LEU A 14 0.18 3.84 -26.06
N VAL A 15 0.13 2.58 -26.50
CA VAL A 15 1.00 2.06 -27.59
C VAL A 15 0.86 2.89 -28.88
N PRO A 16 -0.34 3.29 -29.33
CA PRO A 16 -0.45 4.12 -30.53
C PRO A 16 0.23 5.50 -30.43
N LEU A 17 0.57 5.96 -29.23
CA LEU A 17 1.27 7.23 -29.04
C LEU A 17 2.76 7.15 -29.43
N GLU A 18 3.32 5.95 -29.59
CA GLU A 18 4.70 5.75 -30.05
C GLU A 18 4.93 6.31 -31.45
N LYS A 19 3.89 6.34 -32.30
CA LYS A 19 3.95 6.97 -33.63
C LYS A 19 4.23 8.48 -33.56
N TYR A 20 4.02 9.11 -32.39
CA TYR A 20 4.35 10.51 -32.12
C TYR A 20 5.70 10.68 -31.42
N GLY A 21 6.50 9.62 -31.30
CA GLY A 21 7.84 9.65 -30.71
C GLY A 21 7.89 9.49 -29.19
N LEU A 22 6.78 9.12 -28.54
CA LEU A 22 6.80 8.71 -27.13
C LEU A 22 7.42 7.32 -26.99
N VAL A 23 8.15 7.11 -25.89
CA VAL A 23 8.72 5.80 -25.53
C VAL A 23 7.89 5.24 -24.38
N ILE A 24 7.13 4.18 -24.65
CA ILE A 24 6.28 3.56 -23.64
C ILE A 24 7.10 2.53 -22.86
N PRO A 25 7.07 2.54 -21.51
CA PRO A 25 7.83 1.58 -20.71
C PRO A 25 7.07 0.25 -20.60
N HIS A 26 7.05 -0.53 -21.69
CA HIS A 26 6.30 -1.78 -21.79
C HIS A 26 6.62 -2.75 -20.65
N ASP A 27 7.90 -2.95 -20.33
CA ASP A 27 8.34 -3.88 -19.29
C ASP A 27 7.82 -3.49 -17.90
N LEU A 28 7.70 -2.19 -17.61
CA LEU A 28 7.15 -1.73 -16.33
C LEU A 28 5.65 -1.98 -16.22
N ILE A 29 4.93 -1.97 -17.34
CA ILE A 29 3.50 -2.27 -17.37
C ILE A 29 3.28 -3.76 -17.11
N GLU A 30 4.09 -4.63 -17.72
CA GLU A 30 4.09 -6.07 -17.43
C GLU A 30 4.44 -6.36 -15.97
N GLU A 31 5.47 -5.69 -15.43
CA GLU A 31 5.84 -5.87 -14.02
C GLU A 31 4.75 -5.36 -13.07
N SER A 32 4.04 -4.28 -13.42
CA SER A 32 2.89 -3.81 -12.65
C SER A 32 1.78 -4.87 -12.60
N TRP A 33 1.53 -5.57 -13.70
CA TRP A 33 0.60 -6.71 -13.72
C TRP A 33 1.10 -7.86 -12.85
N ASN A 34 2.39 -8.20 -12.95
CA ASN A 34 3.03 -9.24 -12.14
C ASN A 34 2.85 -8.98 -10.63
N GLN A 35 3.11 -7.74 -10.18
CA GLN A 35 2.89 -7.35 -8.78
C GLN A 35 1.42 -7.49 -8.35
N ILE A 36 0.51 -6.97 -9.17
CA ILE A 36 -0.92 -6.94 -8.85
C ILE A 36 -1.51 -8.35 -8.79
N TRP A 37 -1.16 -9.20 -9.75
CA TRP A 37 -1.76 -10.51 -9.92
C TRP A 37 -0.94 -11.62 -9.27
N ASN A 38 0.29 -11.83 -9.71
CA ASN A 38 1.09 -12.98 -9.29
C ASN A 38 1.65 -12.82 -7.87
N LYS A 39 2.08 -11.60 -7.50
CA LYS A 39 2.58 -11.32 -6.15
C LYS A 39 1.46 -11.02 -5.14
N GLY A 40 0.21 -10.98 -5.60
CA GLY A 40 -0.97 -10.87 -4.74
C GLY A 40 -1.16 -9.51 -4.07
N TYR A 41 -0.57 -8.44 -4.61
CA TYR A 41 -0.54 -7.11 -4.00
C TYR A 41 -1.89 -6.64 -3.45
N VAL A 42 -3.00 -6.84 -4.18
CA VAL A 42 -4.33 -6.41 -3.72
C VAL A 42 -4.82 -7.12 -2.46
N HIS A 43 -4.39 -8.36 -2.24
CA HIS A 43 -4.73 -9.13 -1.03
C HIS A 43 -3.87 -8.69 0.14
N GLU A 44 -2.59 -8.40 -0.10
CA GLU A 44 -1.70 -7.79 0.88
C GLU A 44 -2.22 -6.40 1.31
N VAL A 45 -2.76 -5.61 0.37
CA VAL A 45 -3.42 -4.32 0.67
C VAL A 45 -4.63 -4.51 1.58
N ALA A 46 -5.44 -5.55 1.35
CA ALA A 46 -6.61 -5.83 2.17
C ALA A 46 -6.21 -6.17 3.62
N GLN A 47 -5.21 -7.03 3.80
CA GLN A 47 -4.65 -7.32 5.14
C GLN A 47 -4.07 -6.06 5.78
N PHE A 48 -3.35 -5.22 5.04
CA PHE A 48 -2.81 -3.97 5.55
C PHE A 48 -3.88 -3.04 6.14
N PHE A 49 -4.96 -2.80 5.40
CA PHE A 49 -6.03 -1.93 5.87
C PHE A 49 -6.82 -2.55 7.02
N ALA A 50 -7.03 -3.87 7.01
CA ALA A 50 -7.71 -4.59 8.06
C ALA A 50 -6.87 -4.65 9.35
N THR A 51 -5.55 -4.87 9.25
CA THR A 51 -4.64 -4.78 10.40
C THR A 51 -4.66 -3.36 10.98
N GLY A 52 -4.46 -2.35 10.12
CA GLY A 52 -4.38 -0.95 10.52
C GLY A 52 -5.72 -0.24 10.70
N TRP A 53 -6.82 -0.96 10.96
CA TRP A 53 -8.18 -0.42 10.89
C TRP A 53 -8.41 0.82 11.77
N LEU A 54 -7.70 0.94 12.89
CA LEU A 54 -7.73 2.09 13.81
C LEU A 54 -7.33 3.41 13.13
N ALA A 55 -6.56 3.33 12.05
CA ALA A 55 -6.12 4.47 11.24
C ALA A 55 -7.00 4.69 10.00
N ASN A 56 -8.17 4.04 9.93
CA ASN A 56 -9.15 4.26 8.87
C ASN A 56 -10.28 5.17 9.36
N TYR A 57 -10.93 5.87 8.44
CA TYR A 57 -12.19 6.57 8.67
C TYR A 57 -13.41 5.74 8.17
N TRP A 58 -13.21 4.44 7.97
CA TRP A 58 -14.22 3.47 7.56
C TRP A 58 -14.00 2.13 8.29
N ARG A 59 -15.00 1.27 8.24
CA ARG A 59 -15.01 -0.03 8.92
C ARG A 59 -14.69 -1.15 7.92
N ILE A 60 -14.02 -2.19 8.39
CA ILE A 60 -13.72 -3.39 7.58
C ILE A 60 -14.33 -4.60 8.28
N ASP A 61 -15.33 -5.18 7.64
CA ASP A 61 -16.01 -6.37 8.16
C ASP A 61 -15.11 -7.61 8.00
N PRO A 62 -15.21 -8.58 8.93
CA PRO A 62 -14.55 -9.86 8.77
C PRO A 62 -15.18 -10.69 7.65
N MET A 63 -14.40 -11.63 7.11
CA MET A 63 -14.84 -12.49 6.02
C MET A 63 -15.77 -13.60 6.50
N THR A 64 -16.74 -13.94 5.66
CA THR A 64 -17.67 -15.06 5.84
C THR A 64 -17.25 -16.26 5.01
N ASP A 65 -17.79 -17.45 5.30
CA ASP A 65 -17.53 -18.68 4.53
C ASP A 65 -17.77 -18.48 3.02
N LYS A 66 -18.79 -17.70 2.64
CA LYS A 66 -19.08 -17.37 1.24
C LYS A 66 -17.96 -16.55 0.59
N ASP A 67 -17.31 -15.67 1.35
CA ASP A 67 -16.19 -14.89 0.87
C ASP A 67 -14.98 -15.80 0.66
N PHE A 68 -14.66 -16.67 1.64
CA PHE A 68 -13.59 -17.66 1.50
C PHE A 68 -13.79 -18.56 0.26
N GLU A 69 -14.99 -19.13 0.09
CA GLU A 69 -15.33 -19.93 -1.09
C GLU A 69 -15.14 -19.16 -2.41
N TRP A 70 -15.57 -17.89 -2.44
CA TRP A 70 -15.44 -17.06 -3.62
C TRP A 70 -13.98 -16.73 -3.93
N PHE A 71 -13.17 -16.37 -2.92
CA PHE A 71 -11.76 -16.07 -3.09
C PHE A 71 -10.98 -17.29 -3.55
N GLU A 72 -11.20 -18.47 -2.94
CA GLU A 72 -10.53 -19.71 -3.38
C GLU A 72 -10.93 -20.08 -4.82
N TYR A 73 -12.20 -19.92 -5.19
CA TYR A 73 -12.64 -20.16 -6.57
C TYR A 73 -11.99 -19.20 -7.58
N LYS A 74 -11.84 -17.92 -7.23
CA LYS A 74 -11.25 -16.90 -8.12
C LYS A 74 -9.73 -16.88 -8.13
N TYR A 75 -9.13 -17.28 -7.01
CA TYR A 75 -7.70 -17.27 -6.75
C TYR A 75 -7.33 -18.60 -6.08
N PRO A 76 -7.18 -19.71 -6.83
CA PRO A 76 -6.84 -21.00 -6.23
C PRO A 76 -5.56 -20.93 -5.39
N GLY A 77 -5.60 -21.46 -4.17
CA GLY A 77 -4.54 -21.36 -3.16
C GLY A 77 -4.60 -20.10 -2.30
N TRP A 78 -5.64 -19.26 -2.45
CA TRP A 78 -5.80 -18.05 -1.65
C TRP A 78 -6.05 -18.36 -0.18
N CYS A 79 -6.88 -19.37 0.13
CA CYS A 79 -7.13 -19.77 1.50
C CYS A 79 -5.86 -20.31 2.18
N ASP A 80 -5.03 -21.06 1.45
CA ASP A 80 -3.77 -21.57 1.98
C ASP A 80 -2.81 -20.44 2.36
N LYS A 81 -2.77 -19.36 1.56
CA LYS A 81 -1.87 -18.21 1.82
C LYS A 81 -2.43 -17.23 2.85
N TYR A 82 -3.70 -16.84 2.73
CA TYR A 82 -4.27 -15.73 3.50
C TYR A 82 -5.35 -16.16 4.49
N GLY A 83 -5.90 -17.36 4.36
CA GLY A 83 -7.14 -17.76 5.02
C GLY A 83 -7.02 -17.73 6.55
N LYS A 84 -5.95 -18.34 7.09
CA LYS A 84 -5.68 -18.35 8.53
C LYS A 84 -5.62 -16.95 9.14
N TRP A 85 -5.03 -15.99 8.43
CA TRP A 85 -4.97 -14.60 8.90
C TRP A 85 -6.37 -13.98 8.98
N TRP A 86 -7.22 -14.22 7.98
CA TRP A 86 -8.59 -13.70 7.98
C TRP A 86 -9.51 -14.38 9.01
N GLU A 87 -9.29 -15.66 9.31
CA GLU A 87 -9.95 -16.35 10.44
C GLU A 87 -9.58 -15.69 11.78
N ASN A 88 -8.29 -15.36 11.96
CA ASN A 88 -7.81 -14.63 13.13
C ASN A 88 -8.40 -13.22 13.20
N TYR A 89 -8.45 -12.49 12.08
CA TYR A 89 -9.12 -11.19 12.03
C TYR A 89 -10.59 -11.29 12.44
N ASN A 90 -11.31 -12.32 11.98
CA ASN A 90 -12.69 -12.56 12.39
C ASN A 90 -12.81 -12.76 13.91
N ARG A 91 -11.97 -13.62 14.49
CA ARG A 91 -11.91 -13.86 15.94
C ARG A 91 -11.62 -12.57 16.73
N LEU A 92 -10.74 -11.71 16.23
CA LEU A 92 -10.27 -10.49 16.88
C LEU A 92 -11.11 -9.24 16.57
N SER A 93 -12.11 -9.35 15.69
CA SER A 93 -12.94 -8.22 15.24
C SER A 93 -13.90 -7.70 16.33
N THR A 94 -14.20 -8.51 17.34
CA THR A 94 -15.14 -8.17 18.41
C THR A 94 -14.39 -7.86 19.70
N PRO A 95 -14.62 -6.72 20.37
CA PRO A 95 -13.97 -6.42 21.65
C PRO A 95 -14.35 -7.44 22.74
N ASN A 96 -13.44 -8.35 23.08
CA ASN A 96 -13.68 -9.39 24.09
C ASN A 96 -12.45 -9.69 24.98
N GLY A 97 -11.76 -8.64 25.45
CA GLY A 97 -10.66 -8.75 26.42
C GLY A 97 -9.27 -9.06 25.83
N HIS A 98 -9.17 -9.22 24.50
CA HIS A 98 -7.90 -9.26 23.76
C HIS A 98 -7.57 -7.89 23.15
N HIS A 99 -6.38 -7.75 22.59
CA HIS A 99 -5.98 -6.56 21.85
C HIS A 99 -6.56 -6.56 20.42
N PRO A 100 -6.61 -5.39 19.74
CA PRO A 100 -6.88 -5.36 18.30
C PRO A 100 -5.77 -6.11 17.54
N ILE A 101 -6.09 -6.64 16.35
CA ILE A 101 -5.15 -7.46 15.56
C ILE A 101 -3.78 -6.81 15.30
N VAL A 102 -3.68 -5.48 15.21
CA VAL A 102 -2.41 -4.75 15.05
C VAL A 102 -1.43 -4.96 16.21
N ALA A 103 -1.94 -5.39 17.37
CA ALA A 103 -1.18 -5.60 18.59
C ALA A 103 -1.19 -7.07 19.04
N GLU A 104 -1.70 -7.98 18.21
CA GLU A 104 -1.68 -9.42 18.43
C GLU A 104 -0.63 -10.10 17.53
N ASP A 105 -0.05 -11.20 18.00
CA ASP A 105 0.96 -11.96 17.25
C ASP A 105 0.30 -12.95 16.28
N GLU A 106 -0.24 -12.42 15.18
CA GLU A 106 -0.96 -13.20 14.15
C GLU A 106 -0.15 -13.37 12.86
N ASP A 107 1.18 -13.45 12.98
CA ASP A 107 2.11 -13.66 11.86
C ASP A 107 1.99 -12.62 10.72
N TYR A 108 1.67 -11.38 11.09
CA TYR A 108 1.63 -10.23 10.18
C TYR A 108 2.53 -9.11 10.70
N GLN A 109 3.40 -8.59 9.84
CA GLN A 109 4.20 -7.41 10.19
C GLN A 109 3.71 -6.22 9.37
N TYR A 110 3.41 -5.13 10.07
CA TYR A 110 2.98 -3.89 9.45
C TYR A 110 4.11 -3.34 8.55
N PRO A 111 3.85 -3.10 7.26
CA PRO A 111 4.87 -2.69 6.30
C PRO A 111 5.28 -1.23 6.50
N HIS A 112 6.54 -0.91 6.19
CA HIS A 112 6.96 0.47 6.00
C HIS A 112 6.19 1.15 4.86
N ARG A 113 6.06 2.47 4.93
CA ARG A 113 5.59 3.29 3.81
C ARG A 113 6.69 3.49 2.76
N CYS A 114 6.26 3.64 1.51
CA CYS A 114 7.11 4.09 0.42
C CYS A 114 7.21 5.62 0.44
N TRP A 115 8.44 6.15 0.46
CA TRP A 115 8.72 7.59 0.45
C TRP A 115 8.09 8.30 -0.75
N THR A 116 8.10 7.64 -1.90
CA THR A 116 7.66 8.21 -3.18
C THR A 116 6.14 8.30 -3.26
N CYS A 117 5.45 7.18 -3.19
CA CYS A 117 4.02 7.09 -3.47
C CYS A 117 3.13 7.06 -2.22
N MET A 118 3.70 7.01 -1.01
CA MET A 118 2.98 6.93 0.28
C MET A 118 2.17 5.64 0.50
N VAL A 119 2.26 4.70 -0.43
CA VAL A 119 1.65 3.37 -0.36
C VAL A 119 2.51 2.45 0.51
N PRO A 120 1.94 1.48 1.23
CA PRO A 120 2.73 0.53 2.01
C PRO A 120 3.56 -0.41 1.11
N CYS A 121 4.78 -0.73 1.55
CA CYS A 121 5.71 -1.65 0.89
C CYS A 121 5.31 -3.11 1.12
N LEU A 122 4.23 -3.54 0.46
CA LEU A 122 3.56 -4.82 0.70
C LEU A 122 4.24 -6.02 0.04
N VAL A 123 4.77 -5.81 -1.17
CA VAL A 123 5.56 -6.84 -1.86
C VAL A 123 6.99 -6.74 -1.36
N ARG A 124 7.33 -7.51 -0.33
CA ARG A 124 8.60 -7.36 0.40
C ARG A 124 9.84 -7.60 -0.45
N GLU A 125 9.76 -8.52 -1.41
CA GLU A 125 10.86 -8.82 -2.34
C GLU A 125 11.21 -7.65 -3.27
N ASP A 126 10.27 -6.73 -3.49
CA ASP A 126 10.45 -5.54 -4.32
C ASP A 126 10.91 -4.32 -3.52
N MET A 127 10.96 -4.43 -2.19
CA MET A 127 11.30 -3.32 -1.31
C MET A 127 12.76 -2.93 -1.46
N VAL A 128 13.00 -1.63 -1.65
CA VAL A 128 14.34 -1.04 -1.75
C VAL A 128 14.51 -0.02 -0.64
N MET A 129 15.71 0.08 -0.07
CA MET A 129 16.08 1.14 0.87
C MET A 129 17.27 1.92 0.32
N ASP A 130 17.28 3.23 0.53
CA ASP A 130 18.41 4.08 0.13
C ASP A 130 18.57 5.26 1.09
N GLU A 131 19.78 5.82 1.16
CA GLU A 131 20.05 7.06 1.88
C GLU A 131 20.06 8.23 0.90
N VAL A 132 19.09 9.13 1.05
CA VAL A 132 18.86 10.21 0.10
C VAL A 132 18.71 11.54 0.83
N ASP A 133 19.53 12.52 0.43
CA ASP A 133 19.59 13.83 1.08
C ASP A 133 19.79 13.71 2.62
N GLY A 134 20.56 12.71 3.08
CA GLY A 134 20.87 12.45 4.49
C GLY A 134 19.76 11.74 5.28
N GLN A 135 18.76 11.18 4.60
CA GLN A 135 17.66 10.43 5.22
C GLN A 135 17.59 9.02 4.64
N VAL A 136 17.52 8.01 5.52
CA VAL A 136 17.19 6.63 5.12
C VAL A 136 15.71 6.58 4.74
N ARG A 137 15.44 6.12 3.51
CA ARG A 137 14.11 6.05 2.92
C ARG A 137 13.82 4.63 2.44
N THR A 138 12.55 4.23 2.54
CA THR A 138 12.07 2.96 2.01
C THR A 138 11.22 3.20 0.76
N TYR A 139 11.33 2.32 -0.22
CA TYR A 139 10.58 2.35 -1.47
C TYR A 139 9.94 0.99 -1.71
N CYS A 140 8.69 0.99 -2.18
CA CYS A 140 7.98 -0.25 -2.47
C CYS A 140 8.45 -0.95 -3.75
N HIS A 141 9.24 -0.25 -4.59
CA HIS A 141 9.78 -0.77 -5.84
C HIS A 141 10.93 0.12 -6.34
N GLU A 142 11.83 -0.42 -7.16
CA GLU A 142 12.96 0.32 -7.76
C GLU A 142 12.49 1.55 -8.56
N MET A 143 11.33 1.47 -9.20
CA MET A 143 10.76 2.63 -9.90
C MET A 143 10.40 3.78 -8.96
N CYS A 144 9.92 3.49 -7.75
CA CYS A 144 9.67 4.52 -6.75
C CYS A 144 10.98 5.17 -6.30
N ARG A 145 12.03 4.36 -6.08
CA ARG A 145 13.38 4.86 -5.78
C ARG A 145 13.91 5.74 -6.90
N TRP A 146 13.82 5.28 -8.15
CA TRP A 146 14.27 6.04 -9.32
C TRP A 146 13.52 7.37 -9.46
N THR A 147 12.21 7.38 -9.20
CA THR A 147 11.43 8.63 -9.23
C THR A 147 11.99 9.65 -8.23
N ASP A 148 12.25 9.26 -6.98
CA ASP A 148 12.79 10.17 -5.97
C ASP A 148 14.25 10.55 -6.24
N THR A 149 15.08 9.58 -6.63
CA THR A 149 16.53 9.76 -6.73
C THR A 149 17.00 10.39 -8.04
N VAL A 150 16.25 10.21 -9.13
CA VAL A 150 16.64 10.63 -10.48
C VAL A 150 15.62 11.59 -11.09
N ALA A 151 14.33 11.21 -11.12
CA ALA A 151 13.34 11.98 -11.88
C ALA A 151 12.95 13.28 -11.17
N PHE A 152 12.71 13.24 -9.86
CA PHE A 152 12.22 14.37 -9.05
C PHE A 152 13.38 15.14 -8.43
N ARG A 153 14.31 15.51 -9.31
CA ARG A 153 15.51 16.31 -9.01
C ARG A 153 15.41 17.69 -9.64
N PRO A 154 16.24 18.67 -9.23
CA PRO A 154 16.24 19.99 -9.84
C PRO A 154 16.55 19.98 -11.34
N THR A 155 17.20 18.93 -11.83
CA THR A 155 17.49 18.73 -13.25
C THR A 155 17.24 17.28 -13.63
N TYR A 156 16.53 17.06 -14.73
CA TYR A 156 16.26 15.73 -15.30
C TYR A 156 16.48 15.77 -16.81
N LEU A 157 17.28 14.83 -17.34
CA LEU A 157 17.67 14.75 -18.75
C LEU A 157 18.16 16.10 -19.33
N GLY A 158 18.97 16.82 -18.55
CA GLY A 158 19.54 18.12 -18.93
C GLY A 158 18.56 19.30 -18.89
N ARG A 159 17.32 19.10 -18.42
CA ARG A 159 16.30 20.16 -18.30
C ARG A 159 16.05 20.50 -16.84
N GLN A 160 15.92 21.78 -16.55
CA GLN A 160 15.46 22.24 -15.23
C GLN A 160 14.02 21.80 -15.00
N THR A 161 13.75 21.27 -13.81
CA THR A 161 12.45 20.69 -13.45
C THR A 161 11.92 21.33 -12.16
N PRO A 162 11.72 22.68 -12.13
CA PRO A 162 11.33 23.38 -10.90
C PRO A 162 9.97 22.94 -10.35
N ASN A 163 9.11 22.37 -11.21
CA ASN A 163 7.78 21.87 -10.84
C ASN A 163 7.78 20.37 -10.50
N MET A 164 8.84 19.62 -10.80
CA MET A 164 9.00 18.25 -10.30
C MET A 164 9.76 18.36 -8.98
N GLY A 165 9.02 18.76 -7.94
CA GLY A 165 9.60 19.07 -6.63
C GLY A 165 10.31 17.86 -6.01
N LYS A 166 11.34 18.12 -5.21
CA LYS A 166 11.93 17.09 -4.33
C LYS A 166 10.88 16.62 -3.33
N LEU A 167 10.85 15.31 -3.08
CA LEU A 167 10.01 14.74 -2.03
C LEU A 167 10.68 14.97 -0.67
N ILE A 168 10.18 15.97 0.06
CA ILE A 168 10.72 16.42 1.35
C ILE A 168 9.63 16.45 2.43
N GLY A 169 10.05 16.65 3.68
CA GLY A 169 9.18 16.82 4.84
C GLY A 169 8.90 15.54 5.60
N LYS A 170 8.03 15.63 6.62
CA LYS A 170 7.49 14.46 7.33
C LYS A 170 6.38 13.86 6.48
N ARG A 171 6.71 12.82 5.73
CA ARG A 171 5.77 12.19 4.79
C ARG A 171 5.13 10.96 5.40
N GLU A 172 5.96 10.06 5.90
CA GLU A 172 5.57 8.74 6.36
C GLU A 172 4.96 8.77 7.75
N TRP A 173 3.99 7.89 7.96
CA TRP A 173 3.26 7.76 9.22
C TRP A 173 4.19 7.45 10.38
N GLU A 174 5.14 6.56 10.14
CA GLU A 174 6.15 6.07 11.07
C GLU A 174 7.06 7.20 11.55
N THR A 175 7.34 8.17 10.67
CA THR A 175 8.12 9.37 11.02
C THR A 175 7.26 10.41 11.75
N LEU A 176 5.99 10.55 11.36
CA LEU A 176 5.08 11.54 11.95
C LEU A 176 4.73 11.20 13.40
N TYR A 177 4.38 9.94 13.67
CA TYR A 177 3.88 9.47 14.97
C TYR A 177 4.89 8.62 15.74
N HIS A 178 6.18 8.73 15.42
CA HIS A 178 7.22 8.00 16.13
C HIS A 178 7.17 8.27 17.65
N GLY A 179 7.03 7.22 18.45
CA GLY A 179 6.98 7.30 19.91
C GLY A 179 5.62 7.74 20.49
N TRP A 180 4.58 7.89 19.66
CA TRP A 180 3.23 8.18 20.12
C TRP A 180 2.49 6.91 20.52
N ASN A 181 1.53 7.03 21.44
CA ASN A 181 0.56 5.97 21.70
C ASN A 181 -0.63 6.07 20.73
N TRP A 182 -1.34 4.97 20.53
CA TRP A 182 -2.45 4.91 19.57
C TRP A 182 -3.62 5.84 19.89
N ALA A 183 -3.90 6.13 21.17
CA ALA A 183 -5.00 7.02 21.53
C ALA A 183 -4.72 8.46 21.09
N ASP A 184 -3.50 8.94 21.28
CA ASP A 184 -3.08 10.28 20.85
C ASP A 184 -3.07 10.39 19.33
N VAL A 185 -2.65 9.34 18.62
CA VAL A 185 -2.67 9.28 17.15
C VAL A 185 -4.09 9.36 16.60
N VAL A 186 -5.02 8.58 17.16
CA VAL A 186 -6.44 8.59 16.78
C VAL A 186 -7.09 9.95 17.06
N ALA A 187 -6.75 10.56 18.19
CA ALA A 187 -7.24 11.89 18.55
C ALA A 187 -6.72 12.98 17.60
N ASP A 188 -5.43 12.96 17.25
CA ASP A 188 -4.81 13.91 16.31
C ASP A 188 -5.44 13.83 14.91
N MET A 189 -5.76 12.61 14.44
CA MET A 189 -6.50 12.41 13.19
C MET A 189 -7.97 12.87 13.25
N GLY A 190 -8.53 13.06 14.44
CA GLY A 190 -9.95 13.32 14.62
C GLY A 190 -10.83 12.11 14.31
N TYR A 191 -10.34 10.88 14.49
CA TYR A 191 -11.08 9.65 14.15
C TYR A 191 -11.98 9.14 15.29
N VAL A 192 -12.63 10.08 15.97
CA VAL A 192 -13.57 9.85 17.06
C VAL A 192 -14.90 10.51 16.70
N ARG A 193 -16.02 9.82 16.96
CA ARG A 193 -17.38 10.32 16.73
C ARG A 193 -17.73 11.45 17.70
N ASP A 194 -18.87 12.10 17.47
CA ASP A 194 -19.36 13.25 18.27
C ASP A 194 -19.52 12.95 19.77
N ASP A 195 -19.61 11.67 20.16
CA ASP A 195 -19.66 11.28 21.58
C ASP A 195 -18.29 11.32 22.28
N GLY A 196 -17.23 11.66 21.56
CA GLY A 196 -15.88 11.88 22.06
C GLY A 196 -15.15 10.61 22.52
N LYS A 197 -15.71 9.42 22.26
CA LYS A 197 -15.13 8.14 22.72
C LYS A 197 -15.25 6.99 21.73
N THR A 198 -16.24 7.02 20.84
CA THR A 198 -16.44 5.94 19.89
C THR A 198 -15.62 6.21 18.65
N LEU A 199 -14.77 5.26 18.25
CA LEU A 199 -13.98 5.38 17.02
C LEU A 199 -14.87 5.48 15.77
N ILE A 200 -14.38 6.14 14.73
CA ILE A 200 -15.07 6.17 13.43
C ILE A 200 -15.07 4.78 12.77
N ALA A 201 -13.94 4.08 12.84
CA ALA A 201 -13.77 2.73 12.33
C ALA A 201 -14.45 1.65 13.21
#